data_AF-A0A1C6MV06-F1
#
_entry.id   AF-A0A1C6MV06-F1
#
_cell.length_a   1.000
_cell.length_b   1.000
_cell.length_c   1.000
_cell.angle_alpha   90.00
_cell.angle_beta   90.00
_cell.angle_gamma   90.00
#
_symmetry.space_group_name_H-M   'P 1'
#
loop_
_entity.id
_entity.type
_entity.pdbx_description
1 polymer ?
#
loop_
_entity_poly.entity_id
_entity_poly.type
_entity_poly.pdbx_seq_one_letter_code
_entity_poly.pdbx_strand_id
1 'polypeptide(L)' 'MNLELPIWHAPDGSVVSCTEKVKVMTENMEELAQVAQDAFEDAILMGCDEQQVRNFLVTLMQRLENPYQG' A
#
# COMPACT_ATOMS: atom_id res chain seq x y z
N MET A 1 -9.03 -5.07 8.03
CA MET A 1 -7.80 -5.88 8.09
C MET A 1 -6.95 -5.41 9.26
N ASN A 2 -6.17 -6.29 9.90
CA ASN A 2 -5.19 -5.87 10.89
C ASN A 2 -3.81 -5.82 10.21
N LEU A 3 -3.29 -4.62 9.93
CA LEU A 3 -2.02 -4.42 9.22
C LEU A 3 -0.88 -4.30 10.23
N GLU A 4 0.14 -5.14 10.08
CA GLU A 4 1.42 -4.92 10.75
C GLU A 4 2.25 -3.93 9.92
N LEU A 5 2.23 -2.66 10.33
CA LEU A 5 2.92 -1.59 9.61
C LEU A 5 4.44 -1.63 9.85
N PRO A 6 5.26 -1.31 8.83
CA PRO A 6 6.70 -1.35 8.94
C PRO A 6 7.25 -0.16 9.76
N ILE A 7 8.48 -0.31 10.25
CA ILE A 7 9.29 0.83 10.69
C ILE A 7 9.80 1.55 9.44
N TRP A 8 9.42 2.81 9.28
CA TRP A 8 9.84 3.64 8.15
C TRP A 8 11.29 4.12 8.31
N HIS A 9 12.05 4.06 7.23
CA HIS A 9 13.45 4.51 7.19
C HIS A 9 13.64 5.59 6.13
N ALA A 10 14.51 6.55 6.42
CA ALA A 10 14.97 7.54 5.45
C ALA A 10 16.00 6.92 4.48
N PRO A 11 16.33 7.58 3.35
CA PRO A 11 17.30 7.06 2.38
C PRO A 11 18.70 6.80 2.94
N ASP A 12 19.07 7.47 4.03
CA ASP A 12 20.34 7.26 4.74
C ASP A 12 20.31 6.07 5.72
N GLY A 13 19.18 5.36 5.81
CA GLY A 13 18.97 4.22 6.69
C GLY A 13 18.57 4.59 8.12
N SER A 14 18.44 5.88 8.45
CA SER A 14 17.94 6.30 9.77
C SER A 14 16.43 6.06 9.89
N VAL A 15 15.95 5.79 11.12
CA VAL A 15 14.51 5.62 11.37
C VAL A 15 13.80 6.96 11.27
N VAL A 16 12.67 7.00 10.55
CA VAL A 16 11.78 8.16 10.54
C VAL A 16 11.10 8.27 11.91
N SER A 17 11.62 9.15 12.77
CA SER A 17 11.18 9.28 14.18
C SER A 17 10.19 10.43 14.43
N CYS A 18 9.94 11.29 13.44
CA CYS A 18 8.96 12.36 13.56
C CYS A 18 7.54 11.78 13.64
N THR A 19 6.89 11.97 14.78
CA THR A 19 5.58 11.43 15.10
C THR A 19 4.54 11.76 14.04
N GLU A 20 4.53 13.00 13.54
CA GLU A 20 3.59 13.46 12.52
C GLU A 20 3.81 12.74 11.18
N LYS A 21 5.07 12.51 10.78
CA LYS A 21 5.37 11.76 9.54
C LYS A 21 4.93 10.30 9.67
N VAL A 22 5.22 9.66 10.80
CA VAL A 22 4.80 8.28 11.04
C VAL A 22 3.28 8.18 11.05
N LYS A 23 2.58 9.11 11.70
CA LYS A 23 1.12 9.16 11.71
C LYS A 23 0.54 9.24 10.30
N VAL A 24 1.03 10.15 9.47
CA VAL A 24 0.56 10.28 8.07
C VAL A 24 0.83 9.01 7.28
N MET A 25 1.98 8.36 7.47
CA MET A 25 2.27 7.09 6.80
C MET A 25 1.34 5.96 7.27
N THR A 26 1.00 5.92 8.56
CA THR A 26 0.00 4.99 9.09
C THR A 26 -1.37 5.19 8.44
N GLU A 27 -1.88 6.43 8.46
CA GLU A 27 -3.18 6.78 7.86
C GLU A 27 -3.20 6.42 6.36
N ASN A 28 -2.15 6.77 5.60
CA ASN A 28 -2.03 6.43 4.19
C ASN A 28 -2.07 4.91 3.93
N MET A 29 -1.40 4.10 4.75
CA MET A 29 -1.38 2.64 4.56
C MET A 29 -2.72 1.99 4.92
N GLU A 30 -3.39 2.50 5.96
CA GLU A 30 -4.73 2.04 6.34
C GLU A 30 -5.75 2.38 5.25
N GLU A 31 -5.73 3.60 4.72
CA GLU A 31 -6.60 4.02 3.62
C GLU A 31 -6.35 3.21 2.35
N LEU A 32 -5.08 3.04 1.96
CA LEU A 32 -4.72 2.25 0.77
C LEU A 32 -5.20 0.81 0.89
N ALA A 33 -5.05 0.20 2.07
CA ALA A 33 -5.49 -1.16 2.30
C ALA A 33 -7.02 -1.27 2.20
N GLN A 34 -7.77 -0.32 2.77
CA GLN A 34 -9.24 -0.32 2.63
C GLN A 34 -9.66 -0.22 1.18
N VAL A 35 -9.10 0.73 0.42
CA VAL A 35 -9.41 0.90 -1.01
C VAL A 35 -9.03 -0.35 -1.82
N ALA A 36 -7.89 -0.98 -1.52
CA ALA A 36 -7.47 -2.20 -2.19
C ALA A 36 -8.40 -3.39 -1.89
N GLN A 37 -8.91 -3.49 -0.67
CA GLN A 37 -9.88 -4.51 -0.27
C GLN A 37 -11.22 -4.28 -0.97
N ASP A 38 -11.74 -3.05 -0.98
CA ASP A 38 -13.00 -2.72 -1.65
C ASP A 38 -12.91 -3.04 -3.15
N ALA A 39 -11.82 -2.63 -3.81
CA ALA A 39 -11.59 -2.94 -5.22
C ALA A 39 -11.48 -4.44 -5.51
N PHE A 40 -10.89 -5.19 -4.57
CA PHE A 40 -10.81 -6.65 -4.66
C PHE A 40 -12.19 -7.29 -4.51
N GLU A 41 -12.97 -6.90 -3.51
CA GLU A 41 -14.34 -7.41 -3.29
C GLU A 41 -15.26 -7.11 -4.46
N ASP A 42 -15.19 -5.91 -5.02
CA ASP A 42 -15.94 -5.53 -6.21
C ASP A 42 -15.57 -6.42 -7.41
N ALA A 43 -14.27 -6.70 -7.61
CA ALA A 43 -13.83 -7.58 -8.69
C ALA A 43 -14.38 -9.01 -8.53
N ILE A 44 -14.41 -9.55 -7.31
CA ILE A 44 -15.01 -10.86 -7.03
C ILE A 44 -16.52 -10.83 -7.29
N LEU A 45 -17.21 -9.78 -6.84
CA LEU A 45 -18.65 -9.61 -7.05
C LEU A 45 -19.00 -9.55 -8.55
N MET A 46 -18.11 -8.98 -9.37
CA MET A 46 -18.24 -8.90 -10.82
C MET A 46 -17.82 -10.20 -11.55
N GLY A 47 -17.40 -11.24 -10.82
CA GLY A 47 -17.06 -12.55 -11.38
C GLY A 47 -15.64 -12.69 -11.89
N CYS A 48 -14.71 -11.83 -11.47
CA CYS A 48 -13.29 -11.98 -11.78
C CYS A 48 -12.65 -13.16 -11.02
N ASP A 49 -11.59 -13.74 -11.58
CA ASP A 49 -10.78 -14.74 -10.90
C ASP A 49 -10.01 -14.13 -9.73
N GLU A 50 -10.12 -14.75 -8.55
CA GLU A 50 -9.53 -14.23 -7.32
C GLU A 50 -8.01 -14.06 -7.42
N GLN A 51 -7.32 -15.08 -7.92
CA GLN A 51 -5.87 -15.10 -7.99
C GLN A 51 -5.36 -14.09 -9.01
N GLN A 52 -6.08 -13.92 -10.12
CA GLN A 52 -5.77 -12.91 -11.13
C GLN A 52 -5.80 -11.50 -10.53
N VAL A 53 -6.83 -11.15 -9.75
CA VAL A 53 -6.92 -9.81 -9.14
C VAL A 53 -5.80 -9.59 -8.14
N ARG A 54 -5.50 -10.59 -7.27
CA ARG A 54 -4.37 -10.50 -6.33
C ARG A 54 -3.04 -10.27 -7.05
N ASN A 55 -2.77 -11.04 -8.10
CA ASN A 55 -1.54 -10.91 -8.88
C ASN A 55 -1.43 -9.53 -9.54
N PHE A 56 -2.56 -9.00 -10.03
CA PHE A 56 -2.59 -7.68 -10.62
C PHE A 56 -2.33 -6.58 -9.60
N LEU A 57 -2.92 -6.64 -8.40
CA LEU A 57 -2.66 -5.67 -7.33
C LEU A 57 -1.18 -5.66 -6.91
N VAL A 58 -0.53 -6.82 -6.83
CA VAL A 58 0.93 -6.91 -6.58
C VAL A 58 1.70 -6.25 -7.71
N THR A 59 1.36 -6.56 -8.97
CA THR A 59 2.01 -5.97 -10.15
C THR A 59 1.84 -4.45 -10.20
N LEU A 60 0.67 -3.94 -9.79
CA LEU A 60 0.37 -2.51 -9.72
C LEU A 60 1.32 -1.81 -8.73
N MET A 61 1.49 -2.37 -7.53
CA MET A 61 2.41 -1.81 -6.53
C MET A 61 3.88 -1.82 -6.98
N GLN A 62 4.29 -2.84 -7.75
CA GLN A 62 5.64 -2.91 -8.31
C GLN A 62 5.91 -1.86 -9.41
N ARG A 63 4.87 -1.27 -9.99
CA ARG A 63 4.97 -0.27 -11.06
C ARG A 63 4.88 1.17 -10.56
N LEU A 64 4.85 1.40 -9.25
CA LEU A 64 4.86 2.74 -8.69
C LEU A 64 6.16 3.45 -9.08
N GLU A 65 6.03 4.63 -9.68
CA GLU A 65 7.14 5.44 -10.13
C GLU A 65 7.54 6.45 -9.05
N ASN A 66 8.85 6.65 -8.85
CA ASN A 66 9.34 7.70 -7.97
C ASN A 66 9.51 9.00 -8.77
N PRO A 67 8.64 10.02 -8.60
CA PRO A 67 8.69 11.25 -9.38
C PRO A 67 9.90 12.14 -9.05
N TYR A 68 10.65 11.81 -8.00
CA TYR A 68 11.84 12.55 -7.55
C TYR A 68 13.16 11.92 -7.99
N GLN A 69 13.11 10.80 -8.73
CA GLN A 69 14.27 10.22 -9.40
C GLN A 69 14.44 10.88 -10.78
N GLY A 70 15.06 12.06 -10.79
CA GLY A 70 15.62 12.68 -12.00
C GLY A 70 17.04 12.22 -12.26
#